data_AF-A0AAN8XN40-F1
#
_entry.id   AF-A0AAN8XN40-F1
#
_cell.length_a   1.000
_cell.length_b   1.000
_cell.length_c   1.000
_cell.angle_alpha   90.00
_cell.angle_beta   90.00
_cell.angle_gamma   90.00
#
_symmetry.space_group_name_H-M   'P 1'
#
loop_
_entity.id
_entity.type
_entity.pdbx_description
1 polymer ?
#
loop_
_entity_poly.entity_id
_entity_poly.type
_entity_poly.pdbx_seq_one_letter_code
_entity_poly.pdbx_strand_id
1 'polypeptide(L)'
;MLYINLVFLVSLLGSGCVVEGYATPGELYSSLTHMKDLFIFDDKIADILQFLPSYLQEVEEYDESHACLFKDANRMGGGDMLNPSITGNPLHLYSVIKRLVLYWPAINQVLRVINNTEYNCEDKLENCEWWSQWAECEKNPTFMLINCQLSCGLCGKPELLDKLFEIRLLEMSTVLPSISDLKGAALALARLQQVYRIPIPTLAGGRVDNVSSCVRLTTYDYIRIANESYFEGEYANAWQWYNYAFGSAKDPDVKGHIKGLMSMVLKQVNTP
;
A
#
# COMPACT_ATOMS: atom_id res chain seq x y z
N MET A 1 -22.56 -10.54 4.60
CA MET A 1 -23.75 -9.76 4.97
C MET A 1 -23.32 -8.59 5.83
N LEU A 2 -23.42 -7.36 5.32
CA LEU A 2 -23.92 -6.16 6.03
C LEU A 2 -23.91 -5.00 5.03
N TYR A 3 -25.12 -4.66 4.57
CA TYR A 3 -25.50 -3.45 3.86
C TYR A 3 -25.44 -2.24 4.81
N ILE A 4 -25.17 -1.02 4.33
CA ILE A 4 -25.93 0.22 4.64
C ILE A 4 -25.53 1.38 3.69
N ASN A 5 -26.50 1.70 2.82
CA ASN A 5 -27.02 2.97 2.28
C ASN A 5 -26.14 4.15 1.80
N LEU A 6 -26.38 4.49 0.52
CA LEU A 6 -26.38 5.83 -0.09
C LEU A 6 -27.36 6.80 0.61
N VAL A 7 -27.09 8.12 0.58
CA VAL A 7 -28.00 9.20 0.07
C VAL A 7 -27.48 10.63 0.37
N PHE A 8 -27.23 11.40 -0.72
CA PHE A 8 -27.50 12.85 -1.01
C PHE A 8 -26.59 14.00 -0.45
N LEU A 9 -25.88 14.76 -1.32
CA LEU A 9 -26.17 16.07 -2.01
C LEU A 9 -25.90 17.32 -1.12
N VAL A 10 -25.40 18.51 -1.52
CA VAL A 10 -24.87 19.15 -2.75
C VAL A 10 -24.30 20.55 -2.38
N SER A 11 -23.18 20.90 -3.02
CA SER A 11 -22.66 22.23 -3.48
C SER A 11 -22.44 23.49 -2.61
N LEU A 12 -21.19 23.99 -2.76
CA LEU A 12 -20.73 25.36 -3.17
C LEU A 12 -20.98 26.58 -2.26
N LEU A 13 -19.90 27.35 -2.00
CA LEU A 13 -19.68 28.69 -2.60
C LEU A 13 -18.34 29.34 -2.17
N GLY A 14 -17.63 29.92 -3.15
CA GLY A 14 -16.79 31.13 -3.08
C GLY A 14 -15.47 31.05 -2.28
N SER A 15 -14.40 31.77 -2.58
CA SER A 15 -14.14 32.85 -3.53
C SER A 15 -12.61 32.95 -3.71
N GLY A 16 -12.16 33.44 -4.86
CA GLY A 16 -10.75 33.57 -5.19
C GLY A 16 -9.97 34.54 -4.30
N CYS A 17 -8.66 34.32 -4.26
CA CYS A 17 -7.67 35.35 -3.98
C CYS A 17 -6.54 35.18 -4.98
N VAL A 18 -6.36 36.19 -5.83
CA VAL A 18 -5.12 36.43 -6.57
C VAL A 18 -4.27 37.33 -5.68
N VAL A 19 -3.04 36.92 -5.38
CA VAL A 19 -2.01 37.81 -4.84
C VAL A 19 -0.70 37.48 -5.56
N GLU A 20 -0.27 38.41 -6.42
CA GLU A 20 1.14 38.51 -6.82
C GLU A 20 1.94 38.98 -5.60
N GLY A 21 2.84 38.12 -5.14
CA GLY A 21 3.75 38.40 -4.04
C GLY A 21 4.87 37.38 -4.06
N TYR A 22 6.11 37.86 -4.12
CA TYR A 22 7.35 37.10 -4.19
C TYR A 22 7.35 35.88 -3.24
N ALA A 23 7.37 34.68 -3.82
CA ALA A 23 7.47 33.44 -3.07
C ALA A 23 8.84 33.38 -2.38
N THR A 24 8.85 33.39 -1.05
CA THR A 24 10.01 32.99 -0.26
C THR A 24 10.13 31.45 -0.31
N PRO A 25 11.35 30.88 -0.31
CA PRO A 25 11.53 29.43 -0.35
C PRO A 25 11.21 28.85 1.02
N GLY A 26 9.94 28.54 1.29
CA GLY A 26 9.55 28.03 2.59
C GLY A 26 8.07 27.71 2.79
N GLU A 27 7.16 28.27 1.99
CA GLU A 27 5.71 28.05 2.18
C GLU A 27 5.05 27.34 1.00
N LEU A 28 5.53 26.13 0.70
CA LEU A 28 4.96 25.20 -0.30
C LEU A 28 4.54 23.84 0.33
N TYR A 29 4.58 23.73 1.65
CA TYR A 29 4.72 22.45 2.34
C TYR A 29 3.54 22.10 3.26
N SER A 30 2.57 21.38 2.69
CA SER A 30 1.82 20.34 3.41
C SER A 30 1.97 18.96 2.75
N SER A 31 2.31 18.88 1.46
CA SER A 31 2.36 17.61 0.70
C SER A 31 3.71 16.89 0.74
N LEU A 32 4.86 17.60 0.67
CA LEU A 32 6.18 16.93 0.64
C LEU A 32 6.58 16.38 2.01
N THR A 33 6.38 17.14 3.09
CA THR A 33 6.65 16.69 4.46
C THR A 33 5.79 15.49 4.78
N HIS A 34 4.50 15.57 4.45
CA HIS A 34 3.58 14.47 4.66
C HIS A 34 3.99 13.19 3.93
N MET A 35 4.43 13.30 2.66
CA MET A 35 4.97 12.14 1.95
C MET A 35 6.19 11.56 2.67
N LYS A 36 7.14 12.38 3.11
CA LYS A 36 8.30 11.88 3.87
C LYS A 36 7.90 11.15 5.15
N ASP A 37 6.91 11.67 5.88
CA ASP A 37 6.39 11.00 7.08
C ASP A 37 5.82 9.61 6.76
N LEU A 38 5.16 9.44 5.61
CA LEU A 38 4.69 8.12 5.15
C LEU A 38 5.84 7.16 4.85
N PHE A 39 6.94 7.63 4.25
CA PHE A 39 8.13 6.79 4.02
C PHE A 39 8.80 6.41 5.34
N ILE A 40 8.88 7.32 6.31
CA ILE A 40 9.39 7.01 7.65
C ILE A 40 8.50 5.96 8.32
N PHE A 41 7.18 6.14 8.28
CA PHE A 41 6.24 5.20 8.87
C PHE A 41 6.34 3.81 8.23
N ASP A 42 6.42 3.76 6.90
CA ASP A 42 6.56 2.54 6.12
C ASP A 42 7.86 1.77 6.42
N ASP A 43 8.98 2.49 6.61
CA ASP A 43 10.27 1.94 7.02
C ASP A 43 10.23 1.38 8.45
N LYS A 44 9.58 2.09 9.38
CA LYS A 44 9.38 1.61 10.76
C LYS A 44 8.49 0.38 10.85
N ILE A 45 7.50 0.26 9.98
CA ILE A 45 6.74 -1.00 9.86
C ILE A 45 7.67 -2.12 9.38
N ALA A 46 8.47 -1.93 8.33
CA ALA A 46 9.38 -2.97 7.86
C ALA A 46 10.36 -3.43 8.95
N ASP A 47 10.87 -2.49 9.75
CA ASP A 47 11.71 -2.75 10.92
C ASP A 47 11.04 -3.66 11.97
N ILE A 48 9.75 -3.46 12.25
CA ILE A 48 9.05 -4.28 13.25
C ILE A 48 8.64 -5.65 12.68
N LEU A 49 8.39 -5.73 11.37
CA LEU A 49 8.00 -6.96 10.69
C LEU A 49 9.09 -8.04 10.79
N GLN A 50 10.37 -7.66 10.87
CA GLN A 50 11.49 -8.59 11.08
C GLN A 50 11.39 -9.40 12.38
N PHE A 51 10.60 -8.94 13.34
CA PHE A 51 10.38 -9.61 14.64
C PHE A 51 9.11 -10.46 14.66
N LEU A 52 8.25 -10.30 13.65
CA LEU A 52 7.04 -11.08 13.48
C LEU A 52 7.35 -12.38 12.74
N PRO A 53 6.60 -13.46 13.00
CA PRO A 53 6.80 -14.71 12.28
C PRO A 53 6.52 -14.54 10.78
N SER A 54 7.41 -15.09 9.95
CA SER A 54 7.36 -14.97 8.49
C SER A 54 6.21 -15.74 7.83
N TYR A 55 5.43 -16.52 8.59
CA TYR A 55 4.30 -17.28 8.08
C TYR A 55 3.02 -16.45 7.89
N LEU A 56 3.04 -15.18 8.30
CA LEU A 56 1.94 -14.25 8.06
C LEU A 56 2.01 -13.75 6.61
N GLN A 57 1.03 -14.09 5.79
CA GLN A 57 1.00 -13.72 4.36
C GLN A 57 1.13 -12.20 4.17
N GLU A 58 0.45 -11.39 4.98
CA GLU A 58 0.50 -9.93 4.89
C GLU A 58 1.90 -9.37 5.21
N VAL A 59 2.67 -10.08 6.04
CA VAL A 59 4.06 -9.71 6.37
C VAL A 59 4.97 -10.01 5.19
N GLU A 60 4.84 -11.18 4.57
CA GLU A 60 5.62 -11.57 3.40
C GLU A 60 5.39 -10.60 2.23
N GLU A 61 4.12 -10.32 1.89
CA GLU A 61 3.79 -9.40 0.79
C GLU A 61 4.28 -7.96 1.06
N TYR A 62 4.22 -7.51 2.32
CA TYR A 62 4.74 -6.21 2.71
C TYR A 62 6.26 -6.15 2.57
N ASP A 63 6.96 -7.15 3.12
CA ASP A 63 8.43 -7.20 3.17
C ASP A 63 9.03 -7.31 1.76
N GLU A 64 8.48 -8.17 0.90
CA GLU A 64 8.92 -8.26 -0.50
C GLU A 64 8.78 -6.92 -1.23
N SER A 65 7.66 -6.22 -0.98
CA SER A 65 7.39 -4.91 -1.59
C SER A 65 8.33 -3.82 -1.03
N HIS A 66 8.60 -3.83 0.28
CA HIS A 66 9.51 -2.88 0.95
C HIS A 66 10.98 -3.12 0.58
N ALA A 67 11.42 -4.38 0.47
CA ALA A 67 12.78 -4.76 0.11
C ALA A 67 13.22 -4.15 -1.23
N CYS A 68 12.29 -4.02 -2.18
CA CYS A 68 12.55 -3.28 -3.40
C CYS A 68 12.85 -1.80 -3.14
N LEU A 69 12.03 -1.12 -2.33
CA LEU A 69 12.26 0.29 -1.99
C LEU A 69 13.64 0.49 -1.33
N PHE A 70 14.01 -0.37 -0.38
CA PHE A 70 15.34 -0.35 0.25
C PHE A 70 16.48 -0.57 -0.75
N LYS A 71 16.32 -1.51 -1.69
CA LYS A 71 17.29 -1.75 -2.77
C LYS A 71 17.49 -0.50 -3.64
N ASP A 72 16.41 0.20 -3.97
CA ASP A 72 16.48 1.42 -4.76
C ASP A 72 17.07 2.59 -3.97
N ALA A 73 16.77 2.73 -2.67
CA ALA A 73 17.42 3.71 -1.79
C ALA A 73 18.94 3.52 -1.73
N ASN A 74 19.44 2.29 -1.66
CA ASN A 74 20.88 2.02 -1.72
C ASN A 74 21.49 2.36 -3.07
N ARG A 75 20.79 2.08 -4.18
CA ARG A 75 21.31 2.28 -5.53
C ARG A 75 21.25 3.75 -5.98
N MET A 76 20.19 4.47 -5.64
CA MET A 76 19.91 5.83 -6.14
C MET A 76 20.01 6.89 -5.05
N GLY A 77 19.70 6.52 -3.81
CA GLY A 77 19.64 7.43 -2.67
C GLY A 77 20.89 7.44 -1.79
N GLY A 78 21.90 6.62 -2.10
CA GLY A 78 23.09 6.48 -1.25
C GLY A 78 22.79 5.85 0.12
N GLY A 79 21.70 5.08 0.21
CA GLY A 79 21.20 4.50 1.46
C GLY A 79 20.20 5.38 2.21
N ASP A 80 19.97 6.62 1.76
CA ASP A 80 18.97 7.52 2.36
C ASP A 80 17.58 7.29 1.73
N MET A 81 16.65 6.80 2.55
CA MET A 81 15.25 6.57 2.16
C MET A 81 14.51 7.88 1.87
N LEU A 82 14.95 9.00 2.46
CA LEU A 82 14.36 10.33 2.28
C LEU A 82 14.98 11.11 1.11
N ASN A 83 15.87 10.48 0.35
CA ASN A 83 16.47 11.06 -0.83
C ASN A 83 15.37 11.45 -1.84
N PRO A 84 15.41 12.66 -2.45
CA PRO A 84 14.40 13.11 -3.41
C PRO A 84 14.21 12.19 -4.63
N SER A 85 15.23 11.44 -5.04
CA SER A 85 15.11 10.44 -6.12
C SER A 85 14.25 9.24 -5.73
N ILE A 86 14.10 8.98 -4.43
CA ILE A 86 13.23 7.94 -3.87
C ILE A 86 11.85 8.51 -3.59
N THR A 87 11.75 9.55 -2.76
CA THR A 87 10.47 10.12 -2.32
C THR A 87 9.73 10.85 -3.45
N GLY A 88 10.45 11.32 -4.47
CA GLY A 88 9.88 11.96 -5.66
C GLY A 88 9.48 10.99 -6.77
N ASN A 89 9.80 9.70 -6.65
CA ASN A 89 9.43 8.72 -7.66
C ASN A 89 7.95 8.30 -7.50
N PRO A 90 7.11 8.47 -8.53
CA PRO A 90 5.68 8.20 -8.41
C PRO A 90 5.35 6.71 -8.17
N LEU A 91 6.21 5.78 -8.61
CA LEU A 91 6.03 4.35 -8.36
C LEU A 91 6.39 3.98 -6.91
N HIS A 92 7.42 4.60 -6.33
CA HIS A 92 7.74 4.41 -4.93
C HIS A 92 6.62 4.95 -4.05
N LEU A 93 6.15 6.17 -4.32
CA LEU A 93 5.02 6.75 -3.58
C LEU A 93 3.76 5.89 -3.68
N TYR A 94 3.41 5.42 -4.89
CA TYR A 94 2.31 4.49 -5.08
C TYR A 94 2.49 3.20 -4.26
N SER A 95 3.71 2.63 -4.23
CA SER A 95 4.00 1.40 -3.48
C SER A 95 3.87 1.58 -1.97
N VAL A 96 4.33 2.72 -1.41
CA VAL A 96 4.18 3.07 0.00
C VAL A 96 2.71 3.22 0.35
N ILE A 97 1.96 4.04 -0.42
CA ILE A 97 0.52 4.22 -0.20
C ILE A 97 -0.21 2.89 -0.28
N LYS A 98 0.12 2.05 -1.26
CA LYS A 98 -0.46 0.71 -1.40
C LYS A 98 -0.20 -0.14 -0.16
N ARG A 99 1.03 -0.17 0.35
CA ARG A 99 1.36 -0.96 1.55
C ARG A 99 0.61 -0.49 2.79
N LEU A 100 0.62 0.82 3.02
CA LEU A 100 -0.07 1.43 4.16
C LEU A 100 -1.60 1.29 4.09
N VAL A 101 -2.19 1.28 2.90
CA VAL A 101 -3.64 1.14 2.76
C VAL A 101 -4.10 -0.32 2.80
N LEU A 102 -3.34 -1.25 2.20
CA LEU A 102 -3.79 -2.63 2.01
C LEU A 102 -3.31 -3.60 3.09
N TYR A 103 -2.11 -3.41 3.63
CA TYR A 103 -1.49 -4.38 4.55
C TYR A 103 -1.43 -3.88 5.99
N TRP A 104 -1.18 -2.58 6.20
CA TRP A 104 -1.07 -2.03 7.55
C TRP A 104 -2.27 -2.33 8.45
N PRO A 105 -3.55 -2.28 8.01
CA PRO A 105 -4.67 -2.60 8.91
C PRO A 105 -4.59 -4.00 9.53
N ALA A 106 -4.20 -5.01 8.73
CA ALA A 106 -4.05 -6.39 9.20
C ALA A 106 -2.81 -6.53 10.10
N ILE A 107 -1.68 -5.95 9.69
CA ILE A 107 -0.44 -5.93 10.49
C ILE A 107 -0.69 -5.25 11.85
N ASN A 108 -1.37 -4.11 11.86
CA ASN A 108 -1.70 -3.36 13.06
C ASN A 108 -2.59 -4.16 14.01
N GLN A 109 -3.52 -4.97 13.47
CA GLN A 109 -4.32 -5.89 14.27
C GLN A 109 -3.43 -6.93 14.98
N VAL A 110 -2.45 -7.51 14.29
CA VAL A 110 -1.46 -8.42 14.88
C VAL A 110 -0.64 -7.71 15.96
N LEU A 111 -0.12 -6.52 15.68
CA LEU A 111 0.67 -5.74 16.63
C LEU A 111 -0.10 -5.33 17.88
N ARG A 112 -1.41 -5.08 17.79
CA ARG A 112 -2.27 -4.83 18.96
C ARG A 112 -2.40 -6.05 19.86
N VAL A 113 -2.44 -7.25 19.28
CA VAL A 113 -2.45 -8.50 20.06
C VAL A 113 -1.13 -8.64 20.80
N ILE A 114 -0.01 -8.37 20.13
CA ILE A 114 1.34 -8.43 20.69
C ILE A 114 1.57 -7.37 21.78
N ASN A 115 1.06 -6.15 21.65
CA ASN A 115 1.22 -5.12 22.68
C ASN A 115 0.65 -5.56 24.04
N ASN A 116 -0.41 -6.38 24.03
CA ASN A 116 -1.05 -6.86 25.25
C ASN A 116 -0.27 -7.98 25.95
N THR A 117 0.87 -8.40 25.41
CA THR A 117 1.68 -9.51 25.93
C THR A 117 2.82 -9.05 26.83
N GLU A 118 3.08 -7.74 26.95
CA GLU A 118 4.23 -7.18 27.69
C GLU A 118 4.30 -7.61 29.17
N TYR A 119 3.16 -7.85 29.83
CA TYR A 119 3.12 -8.29 31.24
C TYR A 119 2.51 -9.68 31.46
N ASN A 120 1.74 -10.20 30.49
CA ASN A 120 1.02 -11.47 30.57
C ASN A 120 1.23 -12.30 29.28
N CYS A 121 2.49 -12.51 28.89
CA CYS A 121 2.79 -13.41 27.79
C CYS A 121 2.79 -14.87 28.28
N GLU A 122 1.71 -15.57 27.99
CA GLU A 122 1.50 -16.96 28.37
C GLU A 122 0.72 -17.70 27.28
N ASP A 123 0.76 -19.02 27.36
CA ASP A 123 -0.19 -19.85 26.65
C ASP A 123 -1.48 -19.92 27.48
N LYS A 124 -2.57 -19.39 26.91
CA LYS A 124 -3.90 -19.36 27.54
C LYS A 124 -4.62 -20.70 27.46
N LEU A 125 -4.14 -21.61 26.61
CA LEU A 125 -4.75 -22.92 26.37
C LEU A 125 -3.72 -24.03 26.59
N GLU A 126 -4.14 -25.12 27.22
CA GLU A 126 -3.26 -26.23 27.59
C GLU A 126 -2.59 -26.91 26.39
N ASN A 127 -3.25 -26.91 25.22
CA ASN A 127 -2.77 -27.59 24.02
C ASN A 127 -1.83 -26.73 23.15
N CYS A 128 -1.45 -25.53 23.60
CA CYS A 128 -0.65 -24.62 22.79
C CYS A 128 0.69 -25.21 22.33
N GLU A 129 1.38 -25.95 23.20
CA GLU A 129 2.64 -26.63 22.86
C GLU A 129 2.42 -27.69 21.78
N TRP A 130 1.34 -28.45 21.87
CA TRP A 130 1.01 -29.46 20.88
C TRP A 130 0.63 -28.80 19.55
N TRP A 131 -0.21 -27.77 19.56
CA TRP A 131 -0.60 -27.04 18.34
C TRP A 131 0.59 -26.39 17.65
N SER A 132 1.52 -25.80 18.39
CA SER A 132 2.73 -25.21 17.79
C SER A 132 3.59 -26.27 17.11
N GLN A 133 3.76 -27.45 17.70
CA GLN A 133 4.48 -28.59 17.08
C GLN A 133 3.83 -29.07 15.77
N TRP A 134 2.52 -28.86 15.61
CA TRP A 134 1.76 -29.24 14.40
C TRP A 134 1.64 -28.11 13.37
N ALA A 135 2.47 -27.07 13.53
CA ALA A 135 2.53 -25.89 12.69
C ALA A 135 1.22 -25.08 12.67
N GLU A 136 0.47 -25.05 13.78
CA GLU A 136 -0.72 -24.20 13.89
C GLU A 136 -0.35 -22.72 13.99
N CYS A 137 0.85 -22.38 14.46
CA CYS A 137 1.33 -21.00 14.44
C CYS A 137 1.31 -20.47 13.00
N GLU A 138 1.69 -21.29 12.02
CA GLU A 138 1.68 -21.00 10.59
C GLU A 138 0.29 -21.14 9.95
N LYS A 139 -0.42 -22.23 10.26
CA LYS A 139 -1.72 -22.56 9.62
C LYS A 139 -2.87 -21.72 10.16
N ASN A 140 -2.79 -21.33 11.42
CA ASN A 140 -3.85 -20.60 12.13
C ASN A 140 -3.26 -19.48 13.01
N PRO A 141 -2.54 -18.54 12.38
CA PRO A 141 -1.74 -17.56 13.09
C PRO A 141 -2.58 -16.65 13.97
N THR A 142 -3.72 -16.15 13.49
CA THR A 142 -4.57 -15.26 14.28
C THR A 142 -5.04 -15.91 15.58
N PHE A 143 -5.44 -17.18 15.55
CA PHE A 143 -5.85 -17.90 16.75
C PHE A 143 -4.67 -18.14 17.69
N MET A 144 -3.55 -18.60 17.14
CA MET A 144 -2.37 -18.97 17.92
C MET A 144 -1.67 -17.75 18.53
N LEU A 145 -1.57 -16.62 17.82
CA LEU A 145 -0.98 -15.39 18.37
C LEU A 145 -1.82 -14.79 19.51
N ILE A 146 -3.13 -15.08 19.59
CA ILE A 146 -3.99 -14.61 20.67
C ILE A 146 -3.92 -15.54 21.89
N ASN A 147 -3.84 -16.86 21.68
CA ASN A 147 -4.02 -17.87 22.71
C ASN A 147 -2.73 -18.61 23.10
N CYS A 148 -1.73 -18.65 22.23
CA CYS A 148 -0.54 -19.49 22.33
C CYS A 148 0.74 -18.68 22.08
N GLN A 149 0.83 -17.53 22.72
CA GLN A 149 1.87 -16.53 22.48
C GLN A 149 3.27 -17.04 22.84
N LEU A 150 3.37 -17.83 23.92
CA LEU A 150 4.62 -18.42 24.37
C LEU A 150 5.04 -19.53 23.41
N SER A 151 4.13 -20.44 23.09
CA SER A 151 4.36 -21.54 22.16
C SER A 151 4.72 -21.10 20.73
N CYS A 152 4.22 -19.94 20.28
CA CYS A 152 4.60 -19.35 18.99
C CYS A 152 5.81 -18.39 19.07
N GLY A 153 6.50 -18.31 20.22
CA GLY A 153 7.76 -17.56 20.33
C GLY A 153 7.62 -16.04 20.31
N LEU A 154 6.50 -15.50 20.78
CA LEU A 154 6.26 -14.05 20.85
C LEU A 154 6.72 -13.42 22.17
N CYS A 155 6.89 -14.22 23.23
CA CYS A 155 7.22 -13.73 24.56
C CYS A 155 8.66 -13.24 24.68
N GLY A 156 8.89 -12.24 25.53
CA GLY A 156 10.24 -11.80 25.91
C GLY A 156 11.00 -11.01 24.83
N LYS A 157 10.29 -10.26 23.98
CA LYS A 157 10.89 -9.40 22.94
C LYS A 157 10.80 -7.91 23.34
N PRO A 158 11.64 -7.39 24.26
CA PRO A 158 11.61 -5.97 24.63
C PRO A 158 11.90 -5.04 23.45
N GLU A 159 12.79 -5.44 22.54
CA GLU A 159 13.09 -4.70 21.31
C GLU A 159 11.86 -4.51 20.40
N LEU A 160 10.92 -5.47 20.42
CA LEU A 160 9.66 -5.37 19.68
C LEU A 160 8.75 -4.30 20.27
N LEU A 161 8.76 -4.11 21.58
CA LEU A 161 7.97 -3.08 22.27
C LEU A 161 8.52 -1.68 22.03
N ASP A 162 9.84 -1.51 22.03
CA ASP A 162 10.49 -0.23 21.70
C ASP A 162 10.13 0.19 20.27
N LYS A 163 10.22 -0.72 19.30
CA LYS A 163 9.81 -0.47 17.90
C LYS A 163 8.32 -0.19 17.78
N LEU A 164 7.48 -0.89 18.56
CA LEU A 164 6.05 -0.65 18.57
C LEU A 164 5.73 0.77 19.09
N PHE A 165 6.42 1.23 20.12
CA PHE A 165 6.25 2.57 20.64
C PHE A 165 6.55 3.65 19.59
N GLU A 166 7.64 3.50 18.82
CA GLU A 166 7.94 4.41 17.70
C GLU A 166 6.81 4.46 16.68
N ILE A 167 6.26 3.30 16.29
CA ILE A 167 5.13 3.22 15.35
C ILE A 167 3.89 3.91 15.92
N ARG A 168 3.56 3.69 17.20
CA ARG A 168 2.40 4.33 17.85
C ARG A 168 2.54 5.85 17.93
N LEU A 169 3.74 6.35 18.18
CA LEU A 169 4.01 7.80 18.13
C LEU A 169 3.78 8.36 16.72
N LEU A 170 4.29 7.66 15.70
CA LEU A 170 4.12 8.09 14.32
C LEU A 170 2.66 8.02 13.84
N GLU A 171 1.87 7.03 14.29
CA GLU A 171 0.42 6.97 14.01
C GLU A 171 -0.32 8.19 14.58
N MET A 172 0.15 8.75 15.70
CA MET A 172 -0.45 9.95 16.30
C MET A 172 -0.07 11.24 15.57
N SER A 173 1.12 11.29 14.96
CA SER A 173 1.64 12.49 14.28
C SER A 173 1.44 12.48 12.77
N THR A 174 1.13 11.33 12.16
CA THR A 174 1.06 11.14 10.70
C THR A 174 -0.37 10.88 10.26
N VAL A 175 -0.83 11.59 9.22
CA VAL A 175 -2.14 11.32 8.60
C VAL A 175 -2.03 10.10 7.68
N LEU A 176 -2.44 8.92 8.12
CA LEU A 176 -2.30 7.72 7.27
C LEU A 176 -3.19 7.78 6.02
N PRO A 177 -2.71 7.28 4.88
CA PRO A 177 -3.48 7.26 3.65
C PRO A 177 -4.69 6.34 3.77
N SER A 178 -5.73 6.67 3.02
CA SER A 178 -6.96 5.91 2.88
C SER A 178 -7.05 5.26 1.50
N ILE A 179 -8.12 4.48 1.29
CA ILE A 179 -8.45 3.94 -0.04
C ILE A 179 -8.59 5.07 -1.07
N SER A 180 -9.07 6.26 -0.68
CA SER A 180 -9.18 7.41 -1.58
C SER A 180 -7.81 7.86 -2.10
N ASP A 181 -6.79 7.87 -1.24
CA ASP A 181 -5.44 8.27 -1.59
C ASP A 181 -4.79 7.24 -2.52
N LEU A 182 -5.04 5.95 -2.30
CA LEU A 182 -4.59 4.88 -3.19
C LEU A 182 -5.25 4.99 -4.58
N LYS A 183 -6.54 5.34 -4.65
CA LYS A 183 -7.24 5.62 -5.92
C LYS A 183 -6.65 6.83 -6.63
N GLY A 184 -6.45 7.93 -5.91
CA GLY A 184 -5.81 9.13 -6.44
C GLY A 184 -4.40 8.86 -6.96
N ALA A 185 -3.60 8.06 -6.25
CA ALA A 185 -2.27 7.66 -6.68
C ALA A 185 -2.31 6.78 -7.94
N ALA A 186 -3.26 5.84 -8.04
CA ALA A 186 -3.45 5.03 -9.24
C ALA A 186 -3.84 5.90 -10.46
N LEU A 187 -4.75 6.85 -10.26
CA LEU A 187 -5.14 7.80 -11.29
C LEU A 187 -3.98 8.71 -11.71
N ALA A 188 -3.17 9.16 -10.75
CA ALA A 188 -1.98 9.95 -11.04
C ALA A 188 -0.96 9.19 -11.91
N LEU A 189 -0.75 7.89 -11.65
CA LEU A 189 0.05 7.03 -12.54
C LEU A 189 -0.57 6.90 -13.94
N ALA A 190 -1.89 6.77 -14.02
CA ALA A 190 -2.61 6.72 -15.30
C ALA A 190 -2.42 8.02 -16.11
N ARG A 191 -2.55 9.17 -15.45
CA ARG A 191 -2.37 10.48 -16.06
C ARG A 191 -0.92 10.73 -16.46
N LEU A 192 0.04 10.37 -15.62
CA LEU A 192 1.47 10.44 -15.95
C LEU A 192 1.76 9.64 -17.22
N GLN A 193 1.23 8.42 -17.29
CA GLN A 193 1.38 7.55 -18.45
C GLN A 193 0.86 8.21 -19.74
N GLN A 194 -0.33 8.82 -19.69
CA GLN A 194 -0.92 9.47 -20.87
C GLN A 194 -0.19 10.75 -21.27
N VAL A 195 0.09 11.64 -20.31
CA VAL A 195 0.69 12.96 -20.55
C VAL A 195 2.08 12.81 -21.16
N TYR A 196 2.90 11.93 -20.60
CA TYR A 196 4.26 11.68 -21.07
C TYR A 196 4.33 10.56 -22.12
N ARG A 197 3.18 10.00 -22.52
CA ARG A 197 3.07 8.89 -23.51
C ARG A 197 3.99 7.72 -23.18
N ILE A 198 4.10 7.39 -21.90
CA ILE A 198 4.93 6.28 -21.43
C ILE A 198 4.26 4.97 -21.90
N PRO A 199 4.97 4.04 -22.54
CA PRO A 199 4.39 2.75 -22.87
C PRO A 199 3.98 2.01 -21.59
N ILE A 200 2.77 1.45 -21.55
CA ILE A 200 2.27 0.70 -20.37
C ILE A 200 3.30 -0.34 -19.86
N PRO A 201 3.93 -1.18 -20.72
CA PRO A 201 4.93 -2.14 -20.25
C PRO A 201 6.16 -1.50 -19.60
N THR A 202 6.49 -0.26 -20.00
CA THR A 202 7.64 0.49 -19.45
C THR A 202 7.31 0.98 -18.04
N LEU A 203 6.15 1.62 -17.85
CA LEU A 203 5.70 2.06 -16.53
C LEU A 203 5.46 0.87 -15.59
N ALA A 204 4.77 -0.16 -16.08
CA ALA A 204 4.51 -1.40 -15.35
C ALA A 204 5.82 -2.11 -14.93
N GLY A 205 6.81 -2.06 -15.81
CA GLY A 205 8.16 -2.56 -15.60
C GLY A 205 9.06 -1.64 -14.77
N GLY A 206 8.49 -0.67 -14.05
CA GLY A 206 9.21 0.15 -13.07
C GLY A 206 10.05 1.27 -13.66
N ARG A 207 9.84 1.65 -14.91
CA ARG A 207 10.62 2.70 -15.56
C ARG A 207 9.74 3.93 -15.78
N VAL A 208 10.13 5.01 -15.13
CA VAL A 208 9.57 6.35 -15.32
C VAL A 208 10.73 7.24 -15.71
N ASP A 209 10.61 7.90 -16.86
CA ASP A 209 11.71 8.60 -17.51
C ASP A 209 12.97 7.70 -17.67
N ASN A 210 14.15 8.25 -17.39
CA ASN A 210 15.43 7.52 -17.40
C ASN A 210 15.74 6.83 -16.06
N VAL A 211 14.80 6.83 -15.12
CA VAL A 211 14.96 6.18 -13.82
C VAL A 211 14.30 4.81 -13.86
N SER A 212 15.11 3.76 -13.71
CA SER A 212 14.63 2.39 -13.64
C SER A 212 14.57 1.96 -12.19
N SER A 213 13.38 1.88 -11.60
CA SER A 213 13.12 1.30 -10.27
C SER A 213 12.99 -0.23 -10.35
N CYS A 214 13.15 -0.94 -9.22
CA CYS A 214 12.76 -2.34 -9.10
C CYS A 214 11.24 -2.53 -8.91
N VAL A 215 10.47 -1.47 -8.62
CA VAL A 215 9.03 -1.58 -8.39
C VAL A 215 8.38 -2.16 -9.65
N ARG A 216 7.55 -3.19 -9.49
CA ARG A 216 6.79 -3.81 -10.58
C ARG A 216 5.32 -3.76 -10.23
N LEU A 217 4.53 -3.25 -11.16
CA LEU A 217 3.09 -3.28 -11.03
C LEU A 217 2.59 -4.70 -11.32
N THR A 218 1.61 -5.14 -10.54
CA THR A 218 0.95 -6.44 -10.66
C THR A 218 -0.30 -6.33 -11.53
N THR A 219 -0.90 -7.48 -11.88
CA THR A 219 -2.19 -7.52 -12.56
C THR A 219 -3.28 -6.74 -11.81
N TYR A 220 -3.29 -6.79 -10.48
CA TYR A 220 -4.24 -6.04 -9.64
C TYR A 220 -4.00 -4.53 -9.72
N ASP A 221 -2.75 -4.09 -9.85
CA ASP A 221 -2.41 -2.68 -10.02
C ASP A 221 -2.89 -2.16 -11.38
N TYR A 222 -2.74 -2.96 -12.45
CA TYR A 222 -3.28 -2.62 -13.76
C TYR A 222 -4.79 -2.47 -13.75
N ILE A 223 -5.49 -3.41 -13.09
CA ILE A 223 -6.95 -3.35 -12.92
C ILE A 223 -7.34 -2.09 -12.13
N ARG A 224 -6.59 -1.75 -11.06
CA ARG A 224 -6.86 -0.55 -10.28
C ARG A 224 -6.70 0.71 -11.12
N ILE A 225 -5.59 0.86 -11.84
CA ILE A 225 -5.35 2.01 -12.73
C ILE A 225 -6.45 2.12 -13.79
N ALA A 226 -6.88 0.98 -14.36
CA ALA A 226 -7.97 0.93 -15.33
C ALA A 226 -9.33 1.32 -14.73
N ASN A 227 -9.64 0.82 -13.52
CA ASN A 227 -10.86 1.15 -12.79
C ASN A 227 -10.94 2.67 -12.54
N GLU A 228 -9.87 3.27 -12.02
CA GLU A 228 -9.88 4.71 -11.74
C GLU A 228 -9.98 5.53 -13.04
N SER A 229 -9.31 5.12 -14.10
CA SER A 229 -9.48 5.76 -15.42
C SER A 229 -10.92 5.65 -15.92
N TYR A 230 -11.59 4.50 -15.72
CA TYR A 230 -12.99 4.32 -16.11
C TYR A 230 -13.92 5.24 -15.32
N PHE A 231 -13.71 5.36 -14.00
CA PHE A 231 -14.52 6.23 -13.15
C PHE A 231 -14.35 7.72 -13.48
N GLU A 232 -13.19 8.13 -13.99
CA GLU A 232 -12.95 9.48 -14.50
C GLU A 232 -13.49 9.71 -15.93
N GLY A 233 -14.13 8.71 -16.54
CA GLY A 233 -14.63 8.78 -17.92
C GLY A 233 -13.56 8.65 -19.00
N GLU A 234 -12.32 8.32 -18.62
CA GLU A 234 -11.20 8.10 -19.54
C GLU A 234 -11.24 6.69 -20.14
N TYR A 235 -12.33 6.35 -20.82
CA TYR A 235 -12.62 4.99 -21.30
C TYR A 235 -11.54 4.41 -22.22
N ALA A 236 -10.92 5.24 -23.07
CA ALA A 236 -9.82 4.80 -23.93
C ALA A 236 -8.61 4.33 -23.13
N ASN A 237 -8.25 5.04 -22.05
CA ASN A 237 -7.14 4.64 -21.19
C ASN A 237 -7.50 3.44 -20.33
N ALA A 238 -8.72 3.42 -19.77
CA ALA A 238 -9.24 2.28 -19.04
C ALA A 238 -9.14 0.99 -19.87
N TRP A 239 -9.54 1.05 -21.15
CA TRP A 239 -9.43 -0.08 -22.06
C TRP A 239 -7.99 -0.55 -22.27
N GLN A 240 -7.04 0.38 -22.47
CA GLN A 240 -5.63 0.02 -22.67
C GLN A 240 -5.05 -0.72 -21.46
N TRP A 241 -5.32 -0.22 -20.24
CA TRP A 241 -4.86 -0.87 -19.02
C TRP A 241 -5.55 -2.20 -18.75
N TYR A 242 -6.86 -2.33 -18.99
CA TYR A 242 -7.53 -3.63 -18.89
C TYR A 242 -7.00 -4.64 -19.92
N ASN A 243 -6.76 -4.22 -21.16
CA ASN A 243 -6.21 -5.10 -22.19
C ASN A 243 -4.81 -5.59 -21.80
N TYR A 244 -3.96 -4.70 -21.27
CA TYR A 244 -2.66 -5.08 -20.74
C TYR A 244 -2.77 -6.03 -19.53
N ALA A 245 -3.73 -5.78 -18.63
CA ALA A 245 -4.03 -6.66 -17.50
C ALA A 245 -4.47 -8.05 -17.96
N PHE A 246 -5.34 -8.13 -18.97
CA PHE A 246 -5.84 -9.39 -19.53
C PHE A 246 -4.70 -10.23 -20.12
N GLY A 247 -3.78 -9.58 -20.85
CA GLY A 247 -2.59 -10.24 -21.41
C GLY A 247 -1.61 -10.73 -20.34
N SER A 248 -1.52 -10.03 -19.21
CA SER A 248 -0.59 -10.33 -18.10
C SER A 248 -1.14 -11.33 -17.08
N ALA A 249 -2.47 -11.43 -16.95
CA ALA A 249 -3.10 -12.33 -16.00
C ALA A 249 -2.74 -13.80 -16.30
N LYS A 250 -2.41 -14.57 -15.25
CA LYS A 250 -2.16 -16.02 -15.35
C LYS A 250 -3.40 -16.83 -14.95
N ASP A 251 -4.09 -16.35 -13.92
CA ASP A 251 -5.30 -16.96 -13.37
C ASP A 251 -6.50 -16.81 -14.33
N PRO A 252 -7.16 -17.91 -14.73
CA PRO A 252 -8.36 -17.89 -15.57
C PRO A 252 -9.53 -17.07 -14.99
N ASP A 253 -9.73 -17.09 -13.68
CA ASP A 253 -10.83 -16.37 -13.02
C ASP A 253 -10.57 -14.86 -13.07
N VAL A 254 -9.32 -14.46 -12.83
CA VAL A 254 -8.89 -13.06 -13.00
C VAL A 254 -9.05 -12.62 -14.46
N LYS A 255 -8.69 -13.46 -15.44
CA LYS A 255 -8.95 -13.16 -16.87
C LYS A 255 -10.44 -12.99 -17.18
N GLY A 256 -11.27 -13.88 -16.64
CA GLY A 256 -12.72 -13.81 -16.78
C GLY A 256 -13.28 -12.50 -16.24
N HIS A 257 -12.83 -12.10 -15.06
CA HIS A 257 -13.19 -10.83 -14.45
C HIS A 257 -12.79 -9.62 -15.32
N ILE A 258 -11.53 -9.57 -15.79
CA ILE A 258 -11.04 -8.48 -16.65
C ILE A 258 -11.85 -8.39 -17.96
N LYS A 259 -12.20 -9.53 -18.58
CA LYS A 259 -13.03 -9.56 -19.79
C LYS A 259 -14.41 -8.92 -19.56
N GLY A 260 -14.99 -9.12 -18.38
CA GLY A 260 -16.22 -8.46 -17.96
C GLY A 260 -16.05 -6.94 -17.89
N LEU A 261 -14.97 -6.47 -17.24
CA LEU A 261 -14.65 -5.04 -17.13
C LEU A 261 -14.43 -4.40 -18.52
N MET A 262 -13.68 -5.04 -19.41
CA MET A 262 -13.48 -4.55 -20.78
C MET A 262 -14.81 -4.41 -21.55
N SER A 263 -15.74 -5.33 -21.33
CA SER A 263 -17.08 -5.28 -21.95
C SER A 263 -17.91 -4.11 -21.40
N MET A 264 -17.73 -3.71 -20.14
CA MET A 264 -18.35 -2.51 -19.58
C MET A 264 -17.81 -1.24 -20.26
N VAL A 265 -16.50 -1.16 -20.48
CA VAL A 265 -15.89 -0.02 -21.21
C VAL A 265 -16.46 0.11 -22.62
N LEU A 266 -16.54 -1.00 -23.36
CA LEU A 266 -17.09 -0.99 -24.73
C LEU A 266 -18.55 -0.53 -24.77
N LYS A 267 -19.34 -0.80 -23.73
CA LYS A 267 -20.71 -0.28 -23.65
C LYS A 267 -20.74 1.24 -23.53
N GLN A 268 -19.85 1.83 -22.72
CA GLN A 268 -19.75 3.28 -22.54
C GLN A 268 -19.22 4.01 -23.78
N VAL A 269 -18.32 3.38 -24.54
CA VAL A 269 -17.81 3.96 -25.79
C VAL A 269 -18.87 3.95 -26.91
N ASN A 270 -19.80 2.99 -26.87
CA ASN A 270 -20.85 2.82 -27.87
C ASN A 270 -22.22 3.41 -27.47
N THR A 271 -22.32 4.07 -26.31
CA THR A 271 -23.50 4.87 -25.97
C THR A 271 -23.49 6.16 -26.78
N PRO A 272 -24.58 6.47 -27.52
CA PRO A 272 -24.67 7.65 -28.38
C PRO A 272 -24.70 8.97 -27.61
#